data_AF-A0A258X170-F1
#
_entry.id   AF-A0A258X170-F1
#
_cell.length_a   1.000
_cell.length_b   1.000
_cell.length_c   1.000
_cell.angle_alpha   90.00
_cell.angle_beta   90.00
_cell.angle_gamma   90.00
#
_symmetry.space_group_name_H-M   'P 1'
#
loop_
_entity.id
_entity.type
_entity.pdbx_description
1 polymer ?
#
loop_
_entity_poly.entity_id
_entity_poly.type
_entity_poly.pdbx_seq_one_letter_code
_entity_poly.pdbx_strand_id
1 'polypeptide(L)'
;MSMNPAQSSLEYLELKALLLQQQALFKMFIPVKASIAHLANMTGKSRQAIRQYLIAHFEPEVDFWVENGKIYASKETAAQIISRGAR
;
A
#
# COMPACT_ATOMS: atom_id res chain seq x y z
N MET A 1 6.61 23.55 33.74
CA MET A 1 7.45 24.11 32.65
C MET A 1 6.56 24.31 31.44
N SER A 2 6.24 25.55 31.06
CA SER A 2 5.48 25.81 29.83
C SER A 2 6.39 25.59 28.62
N MET A 3 6.00 24.68 27.72
CA MET A 3 6.68 24.52 26.43
C MET A 3 6.52 25.79 25.61
N ASN A 4 7.61 26.26 25.01
CA ASN A 4 7.60 27.39 24.11
C ASN A 4 6.88 26.98 22.80
N PRO A 5 5.84 27.70 22.33
CA PRO A 5 5.07 27.33 21.14
C PRO A 5 5.91 27.19 19.86
N ALA A 6 7.05 27.90 19.77
CA ALA A 6 7.99 27.74 18.67
C ALA A 6 8.70 26.37 18.67
N GLN A 7 9.01 25.82 19.86
CA GLN A 7 9.60 24.49 20.03
C GLN A 7 8.59 23.39 19.67
N SER A 8 7.34 23.53 20.12
CA SER A 8 6.28 22.57 19.79
C SER A 8 5.99 22.50 18.28
N SER A 9 6.09 23.64 17.58
CA SER A 9 5.91 23.68 16.12
C SER A 9 7.06 22.99 15.38
N LEU A 10 8.29 23.14 15.86
CA LEU A 10 9.47 22.48 15.29
C LEU A 10 9.40 20.96 15.48
N GLU A 11 9.11 20.50 16.70
CA GLU A 11 8.94 19.07 17.02
C GLU A 11 7.83 18.43 16.15
N TYR A 12 6.72 19.13 15.93
CA TYR A 12 5.66 18.67 15.04
C TYR A 12 6.16 18.48 13.59
N LEU A 13 6.93 19.44 13.07
CA LEU A 13 7.45 19.36 11.71
C LEU A 13 8.47 18.22 11.56
N GLU A 14 9.32 18.00 12.55
CA GLU A 14 10.29 16.89 12.58
C GLU A 14 9.59 15.53 12.59
N LEU A 15 8.57 15.36 13.46
CA LEU A 15 7.77 14.13 13.49
C LEU A 15 7.04 13.88 12.17
N LYS A 16 6.46 14.92 11.57
CA LYS A 16 5.81 14.83 10.26
C LYS A 16 6.81 14.42 9.18
N ALA A 17 8.02 14.99 9.17
CA ALA A 17 9.06 14.64 8.22
C ALA A 17 9.48 13.17 8.37
N LEU A 18 9.67 12.70 9.60
CA LEU A 18 10.02 11.32 9.89
C LEU A 18 8.94 10.33 9.40
N LEU A 19 7.67 10.65 9.64
CA LEU A 19 6.54 9.83 9.19
C LEU A 19 6.46 9.77 7.66
N LEU A 20 6.70 10.88 6.97
CA LEU A 20 6.73 10.92 5.50
C LEU A 20 7.91 10.10 4.94
N GLN A 21 9.07 10.14 5.58
CA GLN A 21 10.21 9.31 5.20
C GLN A 21 9.93 7.81 5.40
N GLN A 22 9.33 7.42 6.54
CA GLN A 22 8.90 6.03 6.74
C GLN A 22 7.86 5.58 5.69
N GLN A 23 6.88 6.42 5.38
CA GLN A 23 5.89 6.13 4.35
C GLN A 23 6.56 5.89 2.97
N ALA A 24 7.56 6.69 2.62
CA ALA A 24 8.31 6.51 1.38
C ALA A 24 9.07 5.18 1.36
N LEU A 25 9.70 4.78 2.47
CA LEU A 25 10.37 3.48 2.60
C LEU A 25 9.38 2.31 2.43
N PHE A 26 8.20 2.38 3.06
CA PHE A 26 7.18 1.35 2.90
C PHE A 26 6.69 1.21 1.44
N LYS A 27 6.63 2.31 0.68
CA LYS A 27 6.30 2.27 -0.76
C LYS A 27 7.39 1.61 -1.62
N MET A 28 8.62 1.52 -1.14
CA MET A 28 9.71 0.81 -1.85
C MET A 28 9.62 -0.71 -1.68
N PHE A 29 9.02 -1.19 -0.59
CA PHE A 29 8.80 -2.62 -0.37
C PHE A 29 7.70 -3.22 -1.25
N ILE A 30 6.87 -2.40 -1.89
CA ILE A 30 5.85 -2.88 -2.83
C ILE A 30 6.55 -3.21 -4.16
N PRO A 31 6.58 -4.49 -4.57
CA PRO A 31 7.19 -4.89 -5.83
C PRO A 31 6.51 -4.19 -7.02
N VAL A 32 7.24 -4.00 -8.13
CA VAL A 32 6.75 -3.35 -9.38
C VAL A 32 5.40 -3.93 -9.83
N LYS A 33 5.20 -5.23 -9.56
CA LYS A 33 3.93 -5.93 -9.68
C LYS A 33 3.76 -6.86 -8.48
N ALA A 34 2.54 -6.98 -7.97
CA ALA A 34 2.24 -7.84 -6.83
C ALA A 34 1.33 -8.99 -7.27
N SER A 35 1.72 -10.23 -6.98
CA SER A 35 0.84 -11.37 -7.22
C SER A 35 -0.35 -11.36 -6.25
N ILE A 36 -1.48 -11.97 -6.62
CA ILE A 36 -2.59 -12.20 -5.70
C ILE A 36 -2.14 -12.92 -4.42
N ALA A 37 -1.17 -13.83 -4.51
CA ALA A 37 -0.63 -14.52 -3.33
C ALA A 37 0.10 -13.57 -2.38
N HIS A 38 0.87 -12.63 -2.92
CA HIS A 38 1.52 -11.59 -2.12
C HIS A 38 0.49 -10.66 -1.46
N LEU A 39 -0.51 -10.20 -2.21
CA LEU A 39 -1.58 -9.35 -1.69
C LEU A 39 -2.39 -10.03 -0.58
N ALA A 40 -2.67 -11.33 -0.74
CA ALA A 40 -3.33 -12.13 0.30
C ALA A 40 -2.51 -12.16 1.60
N ASN A 41 -1.20 -12.38 1.50
CA ASN A 41 -0.31 -12.37 2.66
C ASN A 41 -0.25 -10.99 3.34
N MET A 42 -0.20 -9.90 2.56
CA MET A 42 -0.10 -8.53 3.08
C MET A 42 -1.40 -8.01 3.70
N THR A 43 -2.56 -8.51 3.26
CA THR A 43 -3.88 -8.04 3.71
C THR A 43 -4.60 -8.99 4.66
N GLY A 44 -4.08 -10.20 4.86
CA GLY A 44 -4.77 -11.27 5.59
C GLY A 44 -6.04 -11.81 4.91
N LYS A 45 -6.33 -11.38 3.68
CA LYS A 45 -7.51 -11.84 2.91
C LYS A 45 -7.19 -13.07 2.09
N SER A 46 -8.22 -13.86 1.79
CA SER A 46 -8.06 -15.01 0.88
C SER A 46 -7.72 -14.56 -0.55
N ARG A 47 -6.98 -15.40 -1.28
CA ARG A 47 -6.64 -15.15 -2.69
C ARG A 47 -7.88 -14.92 -3.56
N GLN A 48 -8.98 -15.61 -3.27
CA GLN A 48 -10.22 -15.42 -4.03
C GLN A 48 -10.92 -14.11 -3.71
N ALA A 49 -10.89 -13.65 -2.45
CA ALA A 49 -11.42 -12.34 -2.12
C ALA A 49 -10.65 -11.23 -2.84
N ILE A 50 -9.31 -11.33 -2.90
CA ILE A 50 -8.48 -10.40 -3.67
C ILE A 50 -8.81 -10.46 -5.16
N ARG A 51 -8.95 -11.66 -5.73
CA ARG A 51 -9.30 -11.85 -7.14
C ARG A 51 -10.65 -11.21 -7.48
N GLN A 52 -11.68 -11.48 -6.69
CA GLN A 52 -13.01 -10.91 -6.90
C GLN A 52 -12.99 -9.39 -6.76
N TYR A 53 -12.24 -8.88 -5.78
CA TYR A 53 -12.10 -7.45 -5.58
C TYR A 53 -11.43 -6.76 -6.78
N LEU A 54 -10.35 -7.35 -7.33
CA LEU A 54 -9.70 -6.88 -8.55
C LEU A 54 -10.70 -6.82 -9.72
N ILE A 55 -11.37 -7.94 -10.00
CA ILE A 55 -12.33 -8.05 -11.12
C ILE A 55 -13.48 -7.04 -10.98
N ALA A 56 -13.91 -6.73 -9.76
CA ALA A 56 -15.07 -5.88 -9.53
C ALA A 56 -14.76 -4.36 -9.51
N HIS A 57 -13.50 -3.96 -9.33
CA HIS A 57 -13.16 -2.54 -9.05
C HIS A 57 -12.02 -1.97 -9.89
N PHE A 58 -11.34 -2.79 -10.70
CA PHE A 58 -10.14 -2.40 -11.43
C PHE A 58 -10.22 -2.85 -12.89
N GLU A 59 -9.43 -2.20 -13.75
CA GLU A 59 -9.42 -2.47 -15.18
C GLU A 59 -8.41 -3.57 -15.53
N PRO A 60 -8.82 -4.67 -16.19
CA PRO A 60 -7.90 -5.69 -16.70
C PRO A 60 -6.88 -5.11 -17.68
N GLU A 61 -5.68 -5.68 -17.73
CA GLU A 61 -4.54 -5.27 -18.57
C GLU A 61 -3.99 -3.84 -18.30
N VAL A 62 -4.61 -3.09 -17.38
CA VAL A 62 -4.13 -1.79 -16.90
C VAL A 62 -3.73 -1.89 -15.43
N ASP A 63 -4.67 -2.27 -14.57
CA ASP A 63 -4.49 -2.33 -13.13
C ASP A 63 -4.06 -3.72 -12.66
N PHE A 64 -4.44 -4.75 -13.41
CA PHE A 64 -4.04 -6.13 -13.18
C PHE A 64 -4.05 -6.94 -14.47
N TRP A 65 -3.17 -7.93 -14.58
CA TRP A 65 -3.04 -8.77 -15.78
C TRP A 65 -2.71 -10.21 -15.40
N VAL A 66 -2.81 -11.11 -16.37
CA VAL A 66 -2.37 -12.50 -16.25
C VAL A 66 -0.99 -12.65 -16.87
N GLU A 67 -0.04 -13.17 -16.10
CA GLU A 67 1.30 -13.49 -16.56
C GLU A 67 1.68 -14.89 -16.08
N ASN A 68 2.05 -15.79 -17.00
CA ASN A 68 2.40 -17.18 -16.70
C ASN A 68 1.33 -17.91 -15.85
N GLY A 69 0.04 -17.68 -16.17
CA GLY A 69 -1.10 -18.28 -15.47
C GLY A 69 -1.36 -17.73 -14.06
N LYS A 70 -0.66 -16.67 -13.64
CA LYS A 70 -0.85 -16.00 -12.35
C LYS A 70 -1.35 -14.58 -12.57
N ILE A 71 -2.25 -14.13 -11.70
CA ILE A 71 -2.74 -12.75 -11.73
C ILE A 71 -1.79 -11.87 -10.92
N TYR A 72 -1.37 -10.77 -11.54
CA TYR A 72 -0.58 -9.71 -10.94
C TYR A 72 -1.35 -8.40 -10.98
N ALA A 73 -1.20 -7.59 -9.95
CA ALA A 73 -1.65 -6.20 -9.90
C ALA A 73 -0.47 -5.26 -10.11
N SER A 74 -0.72 -4.10 -10.70
CA SER A 74 0.23 -2.98 -10.76
C SER A 74 0.63 -2.55 -9.34
N LYS A 75 1.75 -1.83 -9.23
CA LYS A 75 2.22 -1.29 -7.95
C LYS A 75 1.17 -0.38 -7.30
N GLU A 76 0.52 0.46 -8.09
CA GLU A 76 -0.50 1.41 -7.65
C GLU A 76 -1.72 0.66 -7.10
N THR A 77 -2.22 -0.32 -7.84
CA THR A 77 -3.35 -1.16 -7.43
C THR A 77 -3.00 -1.99 -6.19
N ALA A 78 -1.80 -2.55 -6.14
CA ALA A 78 -1.30 -3.26 -4.96
C ALA A 78 -1.26 -2.36 -3.72
N ALA A 79 -0.76 -1.12 -3.85
CA ALA A 79 -0.72 -0.15 -2.75
C ALA A 79 -2.13 0.22 -2.26
N GLN A 80 -3.09 0.41 -3.18
CA GLN A 80 -4.48 0.67 -2.82
C GLN A 80 -5.11 -0.50 -2.08
N ILE A 81 -4.89 -1.73 -2.54
CA ILE A 81 -5.41 -2.95 -1.89
C ILE A 81 -4.83 -3.12 -0.48
N ILE A 82 -3.51 -2.98 -0.33
CA ILE A 82 -2.83 -3.16 0.95
C ILE A 82 -3.27 -2.09 1.95
N SER A 83 -3.26 -0.82 1.55
CA SER A 83 -3.68 0.29 2.42
C SER A 83 -5.14 0.19 2.87
N ARG A 84 -6.02 -0.34 2.02
CA ARG A 84 -7.43 -0.57 2.37
C ARG A 84 -7.63 -1.77 3.31
N GLY A 85 -6.79 -2.79 3.19
CA GLY A 85 -6.83 -4.03 3.97
C GLY A 85 -6.14 -3.97 5.34
N ALA A 86 -5.30 -2.98 5.60
CA ALA A 86 -4.58 -2.80 6.86
C ALA A 86 -5.44 -2.26 8.03
N ARG A 87 -6.74 -2.55 8.04
CA ARG A 87 -7.69 -2.15 9.09
C ARG A 87 -8.18 -3.36 9.87
#